data_AF-A0A542YT92-F1
#
_entry.id   AF-A0A542YT92-F1
#
_cell.length_a   1.000
_cell.length_b   1.000
_cell.length_c   1.000
_cell.angle_alpha   90.00
_cell.angle_beta   90.00
_cell.angle_gamma   90.00
#
_symmetry.space_group_name_H-M   'P 1'
#
loop_
_entity.id
_entity.type
_entity.pdbx_description
1 polymer ?
#
loop_
_entity_poly.entity_id
_entity_poly.type
_entity_poly.pdbx_seq_one_letter_code
_entity_poly.pdbx_strand_id
1 'polypeptide(L)'
;MRVLGVDPGLTRCGLGVVEGRAGRPLRMVAVGVVRTPVSDDPQERLLSLQTEIDQWLADHRPDAVAVERVFAKANIKGIMGTAQASAVPMLAAARLGLPLALYTPTEVKASVSGNGRADKAQVTSMITRILGLDVAPRPADAADALALAICHVWRGEAHDRRHAAAASDLMVRAQQQAAAAGPNRLAQLHAQARSAQRPVPGSSTRAGAAVAGRVVYPRTTTPTTPSATARPRPTTDRPTQGKNGTTR
;
A
#
# COMPACT_ATOMS: atom_id res chain seq x y z
N MET A 1 7.67 22.96 -8.96
CA MET A 1 7.76 21.52 -8.71
C MET A 1 6.36 21.02 -8.41
N ARG A 2 6.05 19.81 -8.85
CA ARG A 2 4.82 19.10 -8.55
C ARG A 2 5.15 17.92 -7.66
N VAL A 3 4.42 17.77 -6.56
CA VAL A 3 4.74 16.76 -5.54
C VAL A 3 3.51 15.93 -5.27
N LEU A 4 3.68 14.61 -5.28
CA LEU A 4 2.69 13.66 -4.78
C LEU A 4 2.96 13.38 -3.29
N GLY A 5 2.08 13.88 -2.42
CA GLY A 5 2.01 13.51 -1.02
C GLY A 5 1.17 12.24 -0.83
N VAL A 6 1.64 11.32 -0.01
CA VAL A 6 0.99 10.03 0.29
C VAL A 6 0.91 9.81 1.78
N ASP A 7 -0.32 9.74 2.31
CA ASP A 7 -0.64 9.32 3.67
C ASP A 7 -1.03 7.83 3.64
N PRO A 8 -0.08 6.91 3.89
CA PRO A 8 -0.26 5.50 3.59
C PRO A 8 -1.13 4.81 4.64
N GLY A 9 -2.07 4.00 4.17
CA GLY A 9 -2.80 3.08 5.03
C GLY A 9 -3.41 1.97 4.20
N LEU A 10 -3.44 0.76 4.78
CA LEU A 10 -3.91 -0.39 4.02
C LEU A 10 -5.39 -0.24 3.68
N THR A 11 -6.22 0.34 4.56
CA THR A 11 -7.67 0.54 4.33
C THR A 11 -7.98 1.86 3.62
N ARG A 12 -7.21 2.89 3.93
CA ARG A 12 -7.37 4.25 3.42
C ARG A 12 -5.97 4.78 3.15
N CYS A 13 -5.73 5.20 1.93
CA CYS A 13 -4.47 5.81 1.53
C CYS A 13 -4.78 7.17 0.91
N GLY A 14 -4.37 8.25 1.58
CA GLY A 14 -4.55 9.60 1.09
C GLY A 14 -3.54 9.93 0.00
N LEU A 15 -4.01 10.52 -1.10
CA LEU A 15 -3.18 10.98 -2.21
C LEU A 15 -3.46 12.46 -2.46
N GLY A 16 -2.41 13.27 -2.57
CA GLY A 16 -2.53 14.71 -2.79
C GLY A 16 -1.42 15.22 -3.67
N VAL A 17 -1.75 15.95 -4.74
CA VAL A 17 -0.78 16.57 -5.63
C VAL A 17 -0.82 18.07 -5.46
N VAL A 18 0.33 18.65 -5.09
CA VAL A 18 0.52 20.09 -4.94
C VAL A 18 1.61 20.57 -5.87
N GLU A 19 1.38 21.72 -6.50
CA GLU A 19 2.32 22.37 -7.41
C GLU A 19 2.70 23.74 -6.87
N GLY A 20 3.99 24.05 -6.90
CA GLY A 20 4.49 25.36 -6.51
C GLY A 20 6.00 25.41 -6.30
N ARG A 21 6.45 26.41 -5.57
CA ARG A 21 7.84 26.61 -5.12
C ARG A 21 7.83 27.30 -3.76
N ALA A 22 8.89 27.14 -2.97
CA ALA A 22 9.03 27.85 -1.72
C ALA A 22 8.92 29.38 -1.91
N GLY A 23 8.24 30.06 -1.00
CA GLY A 23 8.02 31.52 -1.07
C GLY A 23 7.04 31.99 -2.16
N ARG A 24 6.38 31.07 -2.87
CA ARG A 24 5.33 31.39 -3.85
C ARG A 24 4.01 30.71 -3.46
N PRO A 25 2.85 31.22 -3.96
CA PRO A 25 1.57 30.55 -3.78
C PRO A 25 1.62 29.10 -4.28
N LEU A 26 0.99 28.20 -3.52
CA LEU A 26 0.87 26.80 -3.87
C LEU A 26 -0.51 26.54 -4.49
N ARG A 27 -0.59 25.56 -5.39
CA ARG A 27 -1.84 25.14 -6.03
C ARG A 27 -2.07 23.66 -5.78
N MET A 28 -3.30 23.33 -5.38
CA MET A 28 -3.77 21.94 -5.38
C MET A 28 -4.06 21.50 -6.82
N VAL A 29 -3.42 20.42 -7.27
CA VAL A 29 -3.65 19.83 -8.60
C VAL A 29 -4.71 18.73 -8.51
N ALA A 30 -4.60 17.86 -7.50
CA ALA A 30 -5.53 16.76 -7.28
C ALA A 30 -5.49 16.32 -5.80
N VAL A 31 -6.59 15.77 -5.30
CA VAL A 31 -6.64 15.14 -3.97
C VAL A 31 -7.68 14.02 -3.96
N GLY A 32 -7.38 12.93 -3.28
CA GLY A 32 -8.22 11.74 -3.24
C GLY A 32 -7.83 10.79 -2.12
N VAL A 33 -8.65 9.76 -1.92
CA VAL A 33 -8.39 8.69 -0.96
C VAL A 33 -8.70 7.36 -1.61
N VAL A 34 -7.67 6.52 -1.77
CA VAL A 34 -7.85 5.14 -2.18
C VAL A 34 -8.42 4.36 -1.00
N ARG A 35 -9.48 3.58 -1.25
CA ARG A 35 -10.12 2.74 -0.25
C ARG A 35 -10.03 1.29 -0.69
N THR A 36 -9.56 0.43 0.20
CA THR A 36 -9.58 -1.01 -0.03
C THR A 36 -10.51 -1.69 0.98
N PRO A 37 -11.29 -2.70 0.56
CA PRO A 37 -12.15 -3.45 1.48
C PRO A 37 -11.33 -4.15 2.56
N VAL A 38 -11.80 -4.12 3.80
CA VAL A 38 -11.15 -4.84 4.92
C VAL A 38 -11.37 -6.35 4.86
N SER A 39 -12.32 -6.80 4.04
CA SER A 39 -12.61 -8.21 3.75
C SER A 39 -11.56 -8.87 2.89
N ASP A 40 -10.81 -8.07 2.12
CA ASP A 40 -9.85 -8.58 1.15
C ASP A 40 -8.53 -8.91 1.84
N ASP A 41 -7.82 -9.88 1.28
CA ASP A 41 -6.53 -10.27 1.83
C ASP A 41 -5.51 -9.14 1.66
N PRO A 42 -4.51 -9.01 2.56
CA PRO A 42 -3.53 -7.92 2.51
C PRO A 42 -2.83 -7.76 1.14
N GLN A 43 -2.47 -8.85 0.47
CA GLN A 43 -1.81 -8.80 -0.84
C GLN A 43 -2.69 -8.19 -1.94
N GLU A 44 -4.00 -8.44 -1.92
CA GLU A 44 -4.94 -7.90 -2.91
C GLU A 44 -5.15 -6.40 -2.68
N ARG A 45 -5.17 -5.99 -1.42
CA ARG A 45 -5.25 -4.60 -1.00
C ARG A 45 -3.99 -3.83 -1.40
N LEU A 46 -2.80 -4.43 -1.23
CA LEU A 46 -1.54 -3.85 -1.70
C LEU A 46 -1.50 -3.73 -3.22
N LEU A 47 -2.00 -4.71 -3.97
CA LEU A 47 -2.12 -4.63 -5.42
C LEU A 47 -3.05 -3.50 -5.85
N SER A 48 -4.17 -3.31 -5.16
CA SER A 48 -5.12 -2.21 -5.41
C SER A 48 -4.45 -0.85 -5.17
N LEU A 49 -3.71 -0.71 -4.05
CA LEU A 49 -2.93 0.50 -3.78
C LEU A 49 -1.88 0.77 -4.87
N GLN A 50 -1.14 -0.26 -5.30
CA GLN A 50 -0.13 -0.13 -6.36
C GLN A 50 -0.74 0.36 -7.67
N THR A 51 -1.89 -0.22 -8.05
CA THR A 51 -2.59 0.14 -9.30
C THR A 51 -3.00 1.61 -9.30
N GLU A 52 -3.64 2.06 -8.21
CA GLU A 52 -4.09 3.44 -8.06
C GLU A 52 -2.91 4.43 -8.01
N ILE A 53 -1.84 4.10 -7.26
CA ILE A 53 -0.66 4.95 -7.18
C ILE A 53 0.03 5.07 -8.55
N ASP A 54 0.16 3.97 -9.30
CA ASP A 54 0.72 4.02 -10.66
C ASP A 54 -0.13 4.90 -11.59
N GLN A 55 -1.45 4.89 -11.43
CA GLN A 55 -2.38 5.72 -12.19
C GLN A 55 -2.20 7.21 -11.85
N TRP A 56 -2.12 7.55 -10.56
CA TRP A 56 -1.84 8.92 -10.10
C TRP A 56 -0.48 9.44 -10.59
N LEU A 57 0.55 8.59 -10.58
CA LEU A 57 1.87 8.93 -11.10
C LEU A 57 1.82 9.21 -12.61
N ALA A 58 1.05 8.41 -13.37
CA ALA A 58 0.87 8.59 -14.81
C ALA A 58 0.09 9.87 -15.16
N ASP A 59 -1.02 10.11 -14.46
CA ASP A 59 -1.94 11.22 -14.73
C ASP A 59 -1.35 12.58 -14.33
N HIS A 60 -0.67 12.62 -13.19
CA HIS A 60 -0.19 13.88 -12.62
C HIS A 60 1.28 14.16 -12.86
N ARG A 61 2.10 13.14 -13.17
CA ARG A 61 3.54 13.25 -13.45
C ARG A 61 4.27 14.13 -12.43
N PRO A 62 4.28 13.76 -11.15
CA PRO A 62 4.96 14.54 -10.13
C PRO A 62 6.48 14.52 -10.34
N ASP A 63 7.15 15.59 -9.91
CA ASP A 63 8.61 15.70 -9.87
C ASP A 63 9.22 14.99 -8.66
N ALA A 64 8.43 14.75 -7.60
CA ALA A 64 8.86 14.10 -6.37
C ALA A 64 7.69 13.46 -5.62
N VAL A 65 8.00 12.51 -4.74
CA VAL A 65 7.03 11.82 -3.86
C VAL A 65 7.39 12.06 -2.39
N ALA A 66 6.39 12.45 -1.59
CA ALA A 66 6.52 12.66 -0.16
C ALA A 66 5.59 11.68 0.59
N VAL A 67 6.14 10.85 1.47
CA VAL A 67 5.37 9.83 2.19
C VAL A 67 5.44 10.07 3.69
N GLU A 68 4.34 9.83 4.41
CA GLU A 68 4.38 9.84 5.87
C GLU A 68 5.31 8.74 6.40
N ARG A 69 6.16 9.10 7.36
CA ARG A 69 7.02 8.14 8.06
C ARG A 69 6.22 7.42 9.13
N VAL A 70 6.22 6.09 9.07
CA VAL A 70 5.57 5.24 10.08
C VAL A 70 6.31 5.27 11.42
N PHE A 71 5.59 5.51 12.51
CA PHE A 71 6.14 5.51 13.88
C PHE A 71 5.50 4.45 14.79
N ALA A 72 6.34 3.71 15.52
CA ALA A 72 5.92 2.58 16.37
C ALA A 72 5.29 2.91 17.72
N LYS A 73 5.25 4.18 18.14
CA LYS A 73 5.04 4.51 19.57
C LYS A 73 3.60 4.42 20.10
N ALA A 74 2.55 4.29 19.29
CA ALA A 74 1.18 4.48 19.81
C ALA A 74 0.10 3.47 19.38
N ASN A 75 0.27 2.68 18.32
CA ASN A 75 -0.77 1.73 17.89
C ASN A 75 -0.17 0.47 17.23
N ILE A 76 0.09 -0.55 18.05
CA ILE A 76 0.62 -1.84 17.58
C ILE A 76 -0.40 -2.54 16.67
N LYS A 77 -1.70 -2.37 16.92
CA LYS A 77 -2.79 -2.92 16.10
C LYS A 77 -2.99 -2.05 14.86
N GLY A 78 -2.31 -2.39 13.78
CA GLY A 78 -2.46 -1.74 12.47
C GLY A 78 -1.16 -1.21 11.87
N ILE A 79 -0.11 -1.04 12.68
CA ILE A 79 1.17 -0.53 12.20
C ILE A 79 1.79 -1.40 11.11
N MET A 80 1.64 -2.72 11.18
CA MET A 80 2.15 -3.61 10.15
C MET A 80 1.47 -3.35 8.80
N GLY A 81 0.15 -3.13 8.80
CA GLY A 81 -0.59 -2.80 7.58
C GLY A 81 -0.18 -1.45 7.00
N THR A 82 0.00 -0.43 7.85
CA THR A 82 0.52 0.89 7.44
C THR A 82 1.94 0.77 6.88
N ALA A 83 2.83 0.00 7.53
CA ALA A 83 4.19 -0.22 7.07
C ALA A 83 4.23 -0.94 5.71
N GLN A 84 3.39 -1.95 5.51
CA GLN A 84 3.22 -2.61 4.21
C GLN A 84 2.71 -1.63 3.14
N ALA A 85 1.67 -0.86 3.45
CA ALA A 85 1.12 0.14 2.52
C ALA A 85 2.13 1.23 2.17
N SER A 86 3.00 1.63 3.12
CA SER A 86 4.04 2.65 2.91
C SER A 86 5.10 2.20 1.90
N ALA A 87 5.37 0.89 1.80
CA ALA A 87 6.35 0.38 0.84
C ALA A 87 5.92 0.58 -0.62
N VAL A 88 4.61 0.63 -0.89
CA VAL A 88 4.04 0.77 -2.23
C VAL A 88 4.45 2.09 -2.91
N PRO A 89 4.15 3.29 -2.37
CA PRO A 89 4.58 4.55 -2.99
C PRO A 89 6.11 4.70 -3.02
N MET A 90 6.82 4.15 -2.04
CA MET A 90 8.29 4.18 -2.01
C MET A 90 8.88 3.39 -3.18
N LEU A 91 8.37 2.18 -3.42
CA LEU A 91 8.79 1.35 -4.55
C LEU A 91 8.39 1.98 -5.89
N ALA A 92 7.18 2.54 -5.98
CA ALA A 92 6.71 3.22 -7.19
C ALA A 92 7.59 4.42 -7.55
N ALA A 93 7.96 5.26 -6.57
CA ALA A 93 8.88 6.37 -6.76
C ALA A 93 10.26 5.89 -7.26
N ALA A 94 10.82 4.85 -6.61
CA ALA A 94 12.11 4.27 -7.00
C ALA A 94 12.10 3.70 -8.42
N ARG A 95 11.04 2.99 -8.82
CA ARG A 95 10.86 2.43 -10.17
C ARG A 95 10.91 3.51 -11.26
N LEU A 96 10.44 4.72 -10.95
CA LEU A 96 10.41 5.86 -11.86
C LEU A 96 11.61 6.80 -11.69
N GLY A 97 12.54 6.52 -10.76
CA GLY A 97 13.66 7.40 -10.46
C GLY A 97 13.26 8.75 -9.85
N LEU A 98 12.08 8.83 -9.24
CA LEU A 98 11.59 10.06 -8.60
C LEU A 98 12.25 10.25 -7.23
N PRO A 99 12.68 11.47 -6.87
CA PRO A 99 13.03 11.83 -5.51
C PRO A 99 11.93 11.44 -4.52
N LEU A 100 12.33 10.77 -3.44
CA LEU A 100 11.44 10.31 -2.38
C LEU A 100 11.88 10.90 -1.04
N ALA A 101 10.96 11.51 -0.32
CA ALA A 101 11.19 12.01 1.04
C ALA A 101 10.20 11.42 2.04
N LEU A 102 10.68 11.09 3.23
CA LEU A 102 9.86 10.58 4.33
C LEU A 102 9.75 11.63 5.44
N TYR A 103 8.54 12.07 5.76
CA TYR A 103 8.29 13.10 6.78
C TYR A 103 7.58 12.56 8.00
N THR A 104 7.99 13.03 9.17
CA THR A 104 7.29 12.74 10.42
C THR A 104 6.05 13.61 10.58
N PRO A 105 5.03 13.17 11.35
CA PRO A 105 3.86 13.99 11.65
C PRO A 105 4.24 15.35 12.24
N THR A 106 5.25 15.38 13.11
CA THR A 106 5.75 16.61 13.74
C THR A 106 6.38 17.56 12.72
N GLU A 107 7.12 17.04 11.74
CA GLU A 107 7.70 17.86 10.67
C GLU A 107 6.64 18.46 9.77
N VAL A 108 5.63 17.67 9.39
CA VAL A 108 4.49 18.14 8.58
C VAL A 108 3.74 19.24 9.33
N LYS A 109 3.39 19.00 10.59
CA LYS A 109 2.73 19.98 11.46
C LYS A 109 3.55 21.26 11.57
N ALA A 110 4.84 21.16 11.90
CA ALA A 110 5.73 22.32 12.01
C ALA A 110 5.83 23.09 10.70
N SER A 111 5.89 22.40 9.55
CA SER A 111 5.96 23.03 8.24
C SER A 111 4.68 23.79 7.89
N VAL A 112 3.51 23.21 8.16
CA VAL A 112 2.21 23.75 7.72
C VAL A 112 1.67 24.81 8.69
N SER A 113 1.78 24.59 10.00
CA SER A 113 1.18 25.46 11.02
C SER A 113 2.18 26.33 11.79
N GLY A 114 3.50 26.11 11.58
CA GLY A 114 4.55 26.70 12.42
C GLY A 114 4.72 26.03 13.78
N ASN A 115 3.90 25.03 14.13
CA ASN A 115 3.96 24.33 15.41
C ASN A 115 3.84 22.81 15.23
N GLY A 116 4.90 22.08 15.58
CA GLY A 116 4.94 20.61 15.52
C GLY A 116 3.93 19.89 16.44
N ARG A 117 3.34 20.61 17.41
CA ARG A 117 2.30 20.10 18.33
C ARG A 117 0.88 20.49 17.91
N ALA A 118 0.69 21.13 16.76
CA ALA A 118 -0.63 21.52 16.28
C ALA A 118 -1.59 20.32 16.19
N ASP A 119 -2.86 20.59 16.49
CA ASP A 119 -3.93 19.61 16.32
C ASP A 119 -4.33 19.46 14.83
N LYS A 120 -5.10 18.42 14.52
CA LYS A 120 -5.50 18.13 13.12
C LYS A 120 -6.42 19.20 12.53
N ALA A 121 -7.25 19.86 13.34
CA ALA A 121 -8.17 20.88 12.86
C ALA A 121 -7.40 22.15 12.45
N GLN A 122 -6.41 22.55 13.26
CA GLN A 122 -5.50 23.65 12.96
C GLN A 122 -4.72 23.39 11.67
N VAL A 123 -4.16 22.18 11.51
CA VAL A 123 -3.44 21.79 10.28
C VAL A 123 -4.35 21.87 9.07
N THR A 124 -5.57 21.32 9.16
CA THR A 124 -6.55 21.34 8.05
C THR A 124 -6.95 22.76 7.67
N SER A 125 -7.20 23.63 8.65
CA SER A 125 -7.50 25.06 8.42
C SER A 125 -6.34 25.75 7.70
N MET A 126 -5.10 25.50 8.13
CA MET A 126 -3.91 26.04 7.49
C MET A 126 -3.76 25.56 6.04
N ILE A 127 -3.97 24.27 5.76
CA ILE A 127 -3.93 23.73 4.39
C ILE A 127 -4.96 24.43 3.49
N THR A 128 -6.19 24.57 4.00
CA THR A 128 -7.28 25.27 3.30
C THR A 128 -6.87 26.68 2.92
N ARG A 129 -6.26 27.42 3.85
CA ARG A 129 -5.75 28.78 3.61
C ARG A 129 -4.55 28.83 2.66
N ILE A 130 -3.59 27.92 2.81
CA ILE A 130 -2.36 27.86 2.00
C ILE A 130 -2.69 27.60 0.53
N LEU A 131 -3.65 26.71 0.28
CA LEU A 131 -4.05 26.29 -1.07
C LEU A 131 -5.22 27.13 -1.63
N GLY A 132 -5.76 28.09 -0.87
CA GLY A 132 -6.88 28.93 -1.28
C GLY A 132 -8.15 28.13 -1.58
N LEU A 133 -8.45 27.10 -0.78
CA LEU A 133 -9.62 26.23 -0.99
C LEU A 133 -10.86 26.84 -0.35
N ASP A 134 -11.99 26.81 -1.06
CA ASP A 134 -13.29 27.25 -0.52
C ASP A 134 -13.80 26.33 0.59
N VAL A 135 -13.45 25.04 0.50
CA VAL A 135 -13.89 24.00 1.43
C VAL A 135 -12.67 23.25 1.94
N ALA A 136 -12.67 22.98 3.25
CA ALA A 136 -11.63 22.19 3.89
C ALA A 136 -11.53 20.78 3.26
N PRO A 137 -10.32 20.29 2.94
CA PRO A 137 -10.14 18.98 2.34
C PRO A 137 -10.63 17.89 3.29
N ARG A 138 -11.50 17.03 2.78
CA ARG A 138 -12.06 15.89 3.50
C ARG A 138 -12.03 14.65 2.61
N PRO A 139 -11.83 13.45 3.19
CA PRO A 139 -11.68 13.19 4.62
C PRO A 139 -10.25 13.47 5.14
N ALA A 140 -9.94 13.15 6.40
CA ALA A 140 -8.67 13.50 7.04
C ALA A 140 -7.42 13.05 6.26
N ASP A 141 -7.44 11.85 5.65
CA ASP A 141 -6.31 11.31 4.88
C ASP A 141 -6.02 12.18 3.64
N ALA A 142 -7.03 12.83 3.05
CA ALA A 142 -6.85 13.78 1.96
C ALA A 142 -6.14 15.05 2.43
N ALA A 143 -6.48 15.55 3.62
CA ALA A 143 -5.79 16.68 4.23
C ALA A 143 -4.34 16.32 4.58
N ASP A 144 -4.12 15.16 5.19
CA ASP A 144 -2.80 14.67 5.60
C ASP A 144 -1.88 14.48 4.36
N ALA A 145 -2.41 13.97 3.24
CA ALA A 145 -1.69 13.87 1.97
C ALA A 145 -1.30 15.23 1.36
N LEU A 146 -2.21 16.21 1.36
CA LEU A 146 -1.90 17.58 0.93
C LEU A 146 -0.84 18.24 1.83
N ALA A 147 -0.92 17.99 3.15
CA ALA A 147 0.04 18.49 4.12
C ALA A 147 1.46 17.98 3.83
N LEU A 148 1.60 16.71 3.48
CA LEU A 148 2.88 16.10 3.09
C LEU A 148 3.46 16.74 1.82
N ALA A 149 2.62 16.95 0.80
CA ALA A 149 3.04 17.59 -0.43
C ALA A 149 3.51 19.03 -0.18
N ILE A 150 2.76 19.82 0.61
CA ILE A 150 3.14 21.18 1.03
C ILE A 150 4.46 21.17 1.80
N CYS A 151 4.58 20.27 2.79
CA CYS A 151 5.79 20.10 3.60
C CYS A 151 7.02 19.88 2.72
N HIS A 152 6.89 19.03 1.71
CA HIS A 152 7.96 18.77 0.76
C HIS A 152 8.25 19.97 -0.15
N VAL A 153 7.24 20.68 -0.70
CA VAL A 153 7.51 21.87 -1.52
C VAL A 153 8.29 22.94 -0.74
N TRP A 154 8.02 23.11 0.56
CA TRP A 154 8.71 24.11 1.37
C TRP A 154 10.05 23.66 1.94
N ARG A 155 10.29 22.35 2.11
CA ARG A 155 11.54 21.80 2.67
C ARG A 155 12.47 21.14 1.64
N GLY A 156 11.93 20.75 0.49
CA GLY A 156 12.50 19.84 -0.49
C GLY A 156 13.72 20.39 -1.22
N GLU A 157 13.79 21.70 -1.51
CA GLU A 157 14.88 22.26 -2.31
C GLU A 157 16.30 22.00 -1.74
N ALA A 158 16.45 21.78 -0.44
CA ALA A 158 17.73 21.40 0.19
C ALA A 158 17.92 19.88 0.34
N HIS A 159 16.84 19.10 0.34
CA HIS A 159 16.84 17.63 0.47
C HIS A 159 17.02 16.96 -0.91
N ASP A 160 16.33 17.48 -1.92
CA ASP A 160 16.28 16.95 -3.29
C ASP A 160 17.66 17.00 -3.97
N ARG A 161 18.45 18.05 -3.73
CA ARG A 161 19.83 18.15 -4.24
C ARG A 161 20.76 17.07 -3.72
N ARG A 162 20.57 16.61 -2.47
CA ARG A 162 21.40 15.56 -1.86
C ARG A 162 20.94 14.16 -2.25
N HIS A 163 19.62 13.95 -2.35
CA HIS A 163 19.04 12.67 -2.77
C HIS A 163 19.19 12.41 -4.27
N ALA A 164 19.03 13.40 -5.14
CA ALA A 164 19.19 13.23 -6.59
C ALA A 164 20.59 12.77 -6.97
N ALA A 165 21.62 13.34 -6.32
CA ALA A 165 23.01 12.92 -6.52
C ALA A 165 23.25 11.47 -6.05
N ALA A 166 22.72 11.09 -4.87
CA ALA A 166 22.93 9.76 -4.31
C ALA A 166 22.09 8.65 -5.00
N ALA A 167 20.86 8.96 -5.43
CA ALA A 167 19.94 8.00 -6.04
C ALA A 167 20.32 7.68 -7.48
N SER A 168 20.80 8.67 -8.26
CA SER A 168 21.29 8.44 -9.62
C SER A 168 22.49 7.47 -9.60
N ASP A 169 23.42 7.69 -8.68
CA ASP A 169 24.57 6.80 -8.48
C ASP A 169 24.17 5.39 -8.02
N LEU A 170 23.23 5.27 -7.09
CA LEU A 170 22.78 3.97 -6.58
C LEU A 170 22.02 3.17 -7.63
N MET A 171 21.13 3.81 -8.41
CA MET A 171 20.31 3.13 -9.41
C MET A 171 21.15 2.65 -10.59
N VAL A 172 22.12 3.45 -11.05
CA VAL A 172 23.10 3.04 -12.07
C VAL A 172 23.90 1.83 -11.57
N ARG A 173 24.37 1.85 -10.32
CA ARG A 173 25.09 0.72 -9.72
C ARG A 173 24.21 -0.52 -9.57
N ALA A 174 22.96 -0.38 -9.15
CA ALA A 174 22.02 -1.49 -9.00
C ALA A 174 21.68 -2.13 -10.36
N GLN A 175 21.49 -1.33 -11.41
CA GLN A 175 21.29 -1.83 -12.78
C GLN A 175 22.53 -2.54 -13.31
N GLN A 176 23.72 -1.98 -13.09
CA GLN A 176 24.98 -2.62 -13.47
C GLN A 176 25.20 -3.95 -12.72
N GLN A 177 24.92 -3.97 -11.42
CA GLN A 177 25.00 -5.19 -10.60
C GLN A 177 23.96 -6.23 -11.01
N ALA A 178 22.73 -5.82 -11.33
CA ALA A 178 21.69 -6.73 -11.80
C ALA A 178 22.01 -7.30 -13.19
N ALA A 179 22.61 -6.50 -14.08
CA ALA A 179 23.06 -6.95 -15.40
C ALA A 179 24.30 -7.85 -15.32
N ALA A 180 25.18 -7.62 -14.35
CA ALA A 180 26.37 -8.44 -14.11
C ALA A 180 26.09 -9.69 -13.24
N ALA A 181 24.96 -9.72 -12.52
CA ALA A 181 24.57 -10.86 -11.71
C ALA A 181 24.14 -12.02 -12.62
N GLY A 182 24.77 -13.18 -12.44
CA GLY A 182 24.30 -14.42 -13.05
C GLY A 182 22.84 -14.73 -12.67
N PRO A 183 22.15 -15.60 -13.44
CA PRO A 183 20.74 -15.88 -13.21
C PRO A 183 20.53 -16.38 -11.78
N ASN A 184 19.71 -15.65 -11.01
CA ASN A 184 19.38 -16.03 -9.64
C ASN A 184 18.60 -17.36 -9.61
N ARG A 185 18.49 -17.97 -8.43
CA ARG A 185 17.84 -19.28 -8.26
C ARG A 185 16.42 -19.31 -8.85
N LEU A 186 15.68 -18.20 -8.77
CA LEU A 186 14.35 -18.08 -9.34
C LEU A 186 14.38 -18.10 -10.89
N ALA A 187 15.32 -17.37 -11.50
CA ALA A 187 15.53 -17.36 -12.95
C ALA A 187 15.96 -18.74 -13.47
N GLN A 188 16.78 -19.46 -12.70
CA GLN A 188 17.19 -20.84 -13.01
C GLN A 188 16.00 -21.79 -12.95
N LEU A 189 15.16 -21.70 -11.90
CA LEU A 189 13.95 -22.50 -11.75
C LEU A 189 12.94 -22.23 -12.87
N HIS A 190 12.75 -20.96 -13.27
CA HIS A 190 11.90 -20.59 -14.42
C HIS A 190 12.45 -21.09 -15.76
N ALA A 191 13.78 -21.11 -15.94
CA ALA A 191 14.39 -21.66 -17.14
C ALA A 191 14.22 -23.19 -17.21
N GLN A 192 14.44 -23.88 -16.09
CA GLN A 192 14.22 -25.33 -15.95
C GLN A 192 12.76 -25.74 -16.17
N ALA A 193 11.81 -24.96 -15.66
CA ALA A 193 10.39 -25.22 -15.88
C ALA A 193 9.99 -25.04 -17.36
N ARG A 194 10.56 -24.05 -18.06
CA ARG A 194 10.30 -23.80 -19.49
C ARG A 194 10.93 -24.85 -20.39
N SER A 195 12.13 -25.33 -20.08
CA SER A 195 12.77 -26.41 -20.84
C SER A 195 12.08 -27.75 -20.62
N ALA A 196 11.53 -28.00 -19.43
CA ALA A 196 10.71 -29.18 -19.14
C ALA A 196 9.35 -29.18 -19.86
N GLN A 197 8.88 -28.03 -20.37
CA GLN A 197 7.62 -27.88 -21.11
C GLN A 197 7.79 -27.86 -22.64
N ARG A 198 8.99 -28.12 -23.20
CA ARG A 198 9.15 -28.22 -24.66
C ARG A 198 8.39 -29.45 -25.19
N PRO A 199 7.52 -29.31 -26.20
CA PRO A 199 6.86 -30.46 -26.79
C PRO A 199 7.90 -31.31 -27.54
N VAL A 200 7.79 -32.63 -27.38
CA VAL A 200 8.62 -33.62 -28.08
C VAL A 200 8.30 -33.56 -29.57
N PRO A 201 9.28 -33.34 -30.46
CA PRO A 201 9.02 -33.41 -31.90
C PRO A 201 8.81 -34.87 -32.28
N GLY A 202 7.56 -35.25 -32.59
CA GLY A 202 7.30 -36.55 -33.23
C GLY A 202 6.07 -37.36 -32.79
N SER A 203 5.08 -36.84 -32.05
CA SER A 203 3.83 -37.59 -31.82
C SER A 203 2.69 -37.04 -32.67
N SER A 204 2.53 -37.59 -33.87
CA SER A 204 1.26 -37.54 -34.59
C SER A 204 0.27 -38.49 -33.90
N THR A 205 -0.74 -37.95 -33.23
CA THR A 205 -1.98 -38.68 -32.99
C THR A 205 -3.16 -37.72 -32.83
N ARG A 206 -4.30 -38.18 -33.33
CA ARG A 206 -5.50 -37.45 -33.74
C ARG A 206 -6.16 -36.61 -32.65
N ALA A 207 -6.90 -35.62 -33.13
CA ALA A 207 -7.89 -34.82 -32.41
C ALA A 207 -8.78 -35.67 -31.48
N GLY A 208 -8.92 -35.21 -30.23
CA GLY A 208 -9.85 -35.75 -29.24
C GLY A 208 -9.93 -34.83 -28.02
N ALA A 209 -11.00 -34.05 -27.96
CA ALA A 209 -11.60 -33.32 -26.82
C ALA A 209 -10.69 -32.77 -25.69
N ALA A 210 -10.67 -31.44 -25.60
CA ALA A 210 -10.14 -30.71 -24.46
C ALA A 210 -10.88 -31.07 -23.15
N VAL A 211 -10.13 -31.55 -22.15
CA VAL A 211 -10.54 -31.52 -20.75
C VAL A 211 -9.48 -30.72 -19.99
N ALA A 212 -9.90 -29.59 -19.42
CA ALA A 212 -9.06 -28.70 -18.64
C ALA A 212 -8.53 -29.44 -17.40
N GLY A 213 -7.25 -29.81 -17.44
CA GLY A 213 -6.50 -30.38 -16.32
C GLY A 213 -6.28 -29.35 -15.22
N ARG A 214 -7.18 -29.36 -14.25
CA ARG A 214 -7.12 -28.65 -12.96
C ARG A 214 -5.81 -29.00 -12.24
N VAL A 215 -5.00 -28.01 -11.87
CA VAL A 215 -3.85 -28.22 -10.99
C VAL A 215 -4.36 -28.59 -9.60
N VAL A 216 -4.11 -29.83 -9.19
CA VAL A 216 -4.42 -30.35 -7.85
C VAL A 216 -3.19 -30.14 -6.97
N TYR A 217 -3.28 -29.28 -5.97
CA TYR A 217 -2.29 -29.22 -4.90
C TYR A 217 -2.42 -30.47 -4.01
N PRO A 218 -1.32 -31.08 -3.55
CA PRO A 218 -1.39 -32.19 -2.61
C PRO A 218 -2.04 -31.72 -1.31
N ARG A 219 -3.15 -32.33 -0.92
CA ARG A 219 -3.75 -32.13 0.41
C ARG A 219 -2.75 -32.62 1.45
N THR A 220 -2.43 -31.75 2.40
CA THR A 220 -1.78 -32.15 3.65
C THR A 220 -2.64 -33.22 4.31
N THR A 221 -2.10 -34.41 4.45
CA THR A 221 -2.69 -35.49 5.22
C THR A 221 -2.73 -35.07 6.68
N THR A 222 -3.92 -34.82 7.21
CA THR A 222 -4.14 -34.77 8.66
C THR A 222 -3.89 -36.15 9.26
N PRO A 223 -3.24 -36.25 10.44
CA PRO A 223 -3.02 -37.53 11.09
C PRO A 223 -4.35 -38.07 11.65
N THR A 224 -4.63 -39.32 11.30
CA THR A 224 -5.73 -40.17 11.76
C THR A 224 -5.74 -40.32 13.28
N THR A 225 -6.87 -40.00 13.91
CA THR A 225 -7.23 -40.44 15.27
C THR A 225 -8.02 -41.76 15.17
N PRO A 226 -7.77 -42.79 16.01
CA PRO A 226 -8.47 -44.06 15.89
C PRO A 226 -9.92 -43.99 16.39
N SER A 227 -10.76 -44.74 15.69
CA SER A 227 -12.20 -44.92 15.81
C SER A 227 -12.63 -45.57 17.13
N ALA A 228 -13.71 -45.06 17.74
CA ALA A 228 -14.54 -45.78 18.71
C ALA A 228 -15.99 -45.80 18.21
N THR A 229 -16.43 -46.99 17.81
CA THR A 229 -17.80 -47.38 17.50
C THR A 229 -18.65 -47.45 18.76
N ALA A 230 -19.81 -46.77 18.78
CA ALA A 230 -21.11 -47.33 19.22
C ALA A 230 -22.21 -46.25 19.28
N ARG A 231 -23.29 -46.48 18.56
CA ARG A 231 -24.68 -46.08 18.87
C ARG A 231 -25.53 -47.32 18.57
N PRO A 232 -26.75 -47.51 19.13
CA PRO A 232 -27.80 -46.50 19.33
C PRO A 232 -28.54 -46.69 20.68
N ARG A 233 -29.60 -45.99 21.12
CA ARG A 233 -30.89 -45.55 20.53
C ARG A 233 -31.58 -44.52 21.49
N PRO A 234 -32.74 -43.94 21.12
CA PRO A 234 -33.31 -42.74 21.73
C PRO A 234 -34.40 -43.02 22.77
N THR A 235 -34.71 -42.01 23.59
CA THR A 235 -36.01 -41.87 24.28
C THR A 235 -36.41 -40.40 24.37
N THR A 236 -37.72 -40.20 24.20
CA THR A 236 -38.55 -39.01 24.43
C THR A 236 -38.33 -38.43 25.85
N ASP A 237 -38.70 -37.21 26.24
CA ASP A 237 -40.00 -36.54 26.12
C ASP A 237 -39.93 -35.06 26.58
N ARG A 238 -41.06 -34.37 26.43
CA ARG A 238 -41.34 -32.92 26.37
C ARG A 238 -41.44 -32.20 27.77
N PRO A 239 -42.04 -30.99 27.95
CA PRO A 239 -41.42 -29.81 28.59
C PRO A 239 -42.09 -29.32 29.91
N THR A 240 -41.47 -28.37 30.62
CA THR A 240 -42.10 -27.51 31.66
C THR A 240 -41.48 -26.10 31.58
N GLN A 241 -42.17 -25.06 31.11
CA GLN A 241 -43.05 -24.11 31.85
C GLN A 241 -42.59 -23.66 33.25
N GLY A 242 -42.53 -22.33 33.43
CA GLY A 242 -42.56 -21.62 34.74
C GLY A 242 -41.55 -20.48 34.83
N LYS A 243 -41.89 -19.23 34.47
CA LYS A 243 -42.51 -18.16 35.29
C LYS A 243 -41.54 -17.30 36.14
N ASN A 244 -41.53 -16.00 35.80
CA ASN A 244 -41.68 -14.80 36.64
C ASN A 244 -40.60 -14.27 37.62
N GLY A 245 -40.47 -12.93 37.60
CA GLY A 245 -40.01 -12.02 38.68
C GLY A 245 -38.76 -11.23 38.27
N THR A 246 -38.78 -9.96 37.85
CA THR A 246 -39.17 -8.70 38.53
C THR A 246 -38.73 -8.61 39.99
N THR A 247 -37.66 -7.86 40.31
CA THR A 247 -37.72 -6.60 41.10
C THR A 247 -36.34 -5.94 41.23
N ARG A 248 -36.36 -4.60 41.08
CA ARG A 248 -35.50 -3.53 41.62
C ARG A 248 -34.00 -3.49 41.28
#